data_AF-A0A1G3C8Y9-F1
#
_entry.id   AF-A0A1G3C8Y9-F1
#
_cell.length_a   1.000
_cell.length_b   1.000
_cell.length_c   1.000
_cell.angle_alpha   90.00
_cell.angle_beta   90.00
_cell.angle_gamma   90.00
#
_symmetry.space_group_name_H-M   'P 1'
#
loop_
_entity.id
_entity.type
_entity.pdbx_description
1 polymer ?
#
loop_
_entity_poly.entity_id
_entity_poly.type
_entity_poly.pdbx_seq_one_letter_code
_entity_poly.pdbx_strand_id
1 'polypeptide(L)' 'MSIEGYIDYKRREYCKDIKCPVQLDLEAQEEEEGSEEYERIRAICKNECIHTTYEFHHWLINKGYLVIRPGEPV' A
#
# COMPACT_ATOMS: atom_id res chain seq x y z
N MET A 1 -10.06 -6.50 11.78
CA MET A 1 -10.40 -5.85 13.07
C MET A 1 -9.15 -5.14 13.53
N SER A 2 -9.25 -3.86 13.86
CA SER A 2 -8.15 -3.11 14.44
C SER A 2 -7.87 -3.63 15.85
N ILE A 3 -6.60 -3.65 16.24
CA ILE A 3 -6.19 -4.04 17.59
C ILE A 3 -6.32 -2.81 18.49
N GLU A 4 -7.02 -2.92 19.61
CA GLU A 4 -7.20 -1.79 20.54
C GLU A 4 -5.84 -1.22 20.98
N GLY A 5 -5.68 0.11 20.90
CA GLY A 5 -4.44 0.81 21.18
C GLY A 5 -3.43 0.85 20.03
N TYR A 6 -3.72 0.23 18.89
CA TYR A 6 -2.86 0.26 17.69
C TYR A 6 -3.52 1.02 16.53
N ILE A 7 -2.68 1.51 15.62
CA ILE A 7 -3.11 2.14 14.36
C ILE A 7 -2.82 1.17 13.21
N ASP A 8 -3.83 0.91 12.38
CA ASP A 8 -3.68 0.07 11.21
C ASP A 8 -2.99 0.82 10.06
N TYR A 9 -2.15 0.10 9.30
CA TYR A 9 -1.63 0.58 8.02
C TYR A 9 -2.77 0.82 7.03
N LYS A 10 -2.80 1.99 6.39
CA LYS A 10 -3.81 2.33 5.38
C LYS A 10 -3.35 1.90 3.99
N ARG A 11 -4.29 1.45 3.17
CA ARG A 11 -4.02 1.06 1.79
C ARG A 11 -3.32 2.21 1.03
N ARG A 12 -2.22 1.87 0.35
CA ARG A 12 -1.36 2.80 -0.44
C ARG A 12 -0.69 3.90 0.39
N GLU A 13 -0.72 3.84 1.72
CA GLU A 13 -0.08 4.85 2.57
C GLU A 13 1.42 4.92 2.31
N TYR A 14 2.09 3.77 2.16
CA TYR A 14 3.49 3.70 1.73
C TYR A 14 3.70 4.43 0.39
N CYS A 15 2.97 4.02 -0.64
CA CYS A 15 3.12 4.55 -2.00
C CYS A 15 2.89 6.06 -2.07
N LYS A 16 1.93 6.59 -1.29
CA LYS A 16 1.66 8.03 -1.20
C LYS A 16 2.80 8.77 -0.48
N ASP A 17 3.30 8.22 0.63
CA ASP A 17 4.38 8.85 1.42
C ASP A 17 5.69 8.96 0.62
N ILE A 18 6.05 7.91 -0.13
CA ILE A 18 7.26 7.92 -0.97
C ILE A 18 7.05 8.56 -2.35
N LYS A 19 5.85 9.04 -2.65
CA LYS A 19 5.47 9.60 -3.96
C LYS A 19 5.77 8.63 -5.12
N CYS A 20 5.31 7.39 -4.99
CA CYS A 20 5.46 6.37 -6.01
C CYS A 20 4.90 6.87 -7.35
N PRO A 21 5.66 6.83 -8.45
CA PRO A 21 5.23 7.36 -9.73
C PRO A 21 3.97 6.65 -10.24
N VAL A 22 3.89 5.33 -10.08
CA VAL A 22 2.70 4.54 -10.47
C VAL A 22 1.46 4.96 -9.66
N GLN A 23 1.63 5.32 -8.38
CA GLN A 23 0.50 5.79 -7.56
C GLN A 23 0.04 7.18 -8.00
N LEU A 24 0.96 8.06 -8.40
CA LEU A 24 0.64 9.39 -8.94
C LEU A 24 -0.09 9.27 -10.29
N ASP A 25 0.40 8.41 -11.18
CA ASP A 25 -0.24 8.14 -12.47
C ASP A 25 -1.64 7.56 -12.27
N LEU A 26 -1.80 6.65 -11.30
CA LEU A 26 -3.10 6.07 -10.97
C LEU A 26 -4.09 7.10 -10.39
N GLU A 27 -3.61 8.02 -9.56
CA GLU A 27 -4.42 9.12 -9.01
C GLU A 27 -4.80 10.13 -10.08
N ALA A 28 -3.95 10.35 -11.09
CA ALA A 28 -4.29 11.19 -12.24
C ALA A 28 -5.44 10.61 -13.09
N GLN A 29 -5.75 9.31 -12.95
CA GLN A 29 -6.86 8.63 -13.62
C GLN A 29 -8.08 8.40 -12.70
N GLU A 30 -8.13 9.01 -11.51
CA GLU A 30 -9.16 8.72 -10.50
C GLU A 30 -10.58 9.06 -10.98
N GLU A 31 -10.76 10.11 -11.78
CA GLU A 31 -12.07 10.49 -12.36
C GLU A 31 -12.61 9.43 -13.34
N GLU A 32 -11.73 8.55 -13.84
CA GLU A 32 -12.04 7.48 -14.79
C GLU A 32 -11.81 6.08 -14.18
N GLU A 33 -12.04 5.93 -12.86
CA GLU A 33 -11.87 4.63 -12.20
C GLU A 33 -12.65 3.51 -12.93
N GLY A 34 -11.93 2.45 -13.30
CA GLY A 34 -12.46 1.32 -14.07
C GLY A 34 -12.27 1.44 -15.58
N SER A 35 -11.71 2.55 -16.09
CA SER A 35 -11.26 2.65 -17.48
C SER A 35 -10.14 1.65 -17.80
N GLU A 36 -9.93 1.38 -19.08
CA GLU A 36 -8.84 0.51 -19.53
C GLU A 36 -7.46 1.05 -19.12
N GLU A 37 -7.30 2.38 -19.17
CA GLU A 37 -6.10 3.08 -18.71
C GLU A 37 -5.87 2.88 -17.20
N TYR A 38 -6.90 3.18 -16.39
CA TYR A 38 -6.84 3.03 -14.94
C TYR A 38 -6.50 1.59 -14.54
N GLU A 39 -7.18 0.60 -15.13
CA GLU A 39 -6.93 -0.81 -14.81
C GLU A 39 -5.56 -1.30 -15.31
N ARG A 40 -5.04 -0.74 -16.43
CA ARG A 40 -3.68 -1.05 -16.88
C ARG A 40 -2.62 -0.54 -15.90
N ILE A 41 -2.74 0.70 -15.43
CA ILE A 41 -1.81 1.25 -14.42
C ILE A 41 -1.96 0.47 -13.10
N ARG A 42 -3.19 0.16 -12.70
CA ARG A 42 -3.49 -0.61 -11.49
C ARG A 42 -2.93 -2.04 -11.53
N ALA A 43 -2.83 -2.65 -12.71
CA ALA A 43 -2.22 -3.96 -12.89
C ALA A 43 -0.74 -3.96 -12.46
N ILE A 44 -0.02 -2.86 -12.69
CA ILE A 44 1.38 -2.68 -12.22
C ILE A 44 1.41 -2.80 -10.69
N CYS A 45 0.56 -2.05 -9.98
CA CYS A 45 0.49 -2.10 -8.51
C CYS A 45 0.17 -3.51 -7.96
N LYS A 46 -0.59 -4.32 -8.71
CA LYS A 46 -1.06 -5.63 -8.26
C LYS A 46 -0.09 -6.77 -8.56
N ASN A 47 0.49 -6.76 -9.75
CA ASN A 47 1.18 -7.92 -10.30
C ASN A 47 2.68 -7.66 -10.49
N GLU A 48 3.08 -6.40 -10.68
CA GLU A 48 4.41 -6.00 -11.13
C GLU A 48 4.90 -4.76 -10.36
N CYS A 49 4.65 -4.76 -9.04
CA CYS A 49 4.99 -3.60 -8.21
C CYS A 49 6.50 -3.29 -8.33
N ILE A 50 6.82 -2.02 -8.61
CA ILE A 50 8.21 -1.56 -8.77
C ILE A 50 8.98 -1.50 -7.44
N HIS A 51 8.28 -1.66 -6.31
CA HIS A 51 8.87 -1.66 -4.98
C HIS A 51 8.96 -3.08 -4.43
N THR A 52 10.05 -3.31 -3.72
CA THR A 52 10.33 -4.57 -3.05
C THR A 52 9.66 -4.63 -1.68
N THR A 53 9.40 -5.85 -1.22
CA THR A 53 8.98 -6.14 0.15
C THR A 53 9.96 -5.59 1.19
N TYR A 54 11.25 -5.52 0.87
CA TYR A 54 12.28 -4.97 1.76
C TYR A 54 12.07 -3.47 2.02
N GLU A 55 11.90 -2.68 0.95
CA GLU A 55 11.68 -1.22 1.06
C GLU A 55 10.42 -0.91 1.88
N PHE A 56 9.33 -1.65 1.63
CA PHE A 56 8.09 -1.50 2.38
C PHE A 56 8.27 -1.81 3.88
N HIS A 57 8.94 -2.90 4.23
CA HIS A 57 9.19 -3.24 5.64
C HIS A 57 10.08 -2.23 6.35
N HIS A 58 11.13 -1.75 5.68
CA HIS A 58 11.98 -0.71 6.24
C HIS A 58 11.19 0.59 6.48
N TRP A 59 10.30 0.94 5.56
CA TRP A 59 9.41 2.08 5.76
C TRP A 59 8.47 1.90 6.96
N LEU A 60 7.87 0.71 7.14
CA LEU A 60 7.04 0.40 8.31
C LEU A 60 7.81 0.60 9.63
N ILE A 61 9.03 0.06 9.71
CA ILE A 61 9.90 0.20 10.88
C ILE A 61 10.20 1.68 11.15
N ASN A 62 10.55 2.44 10.11
CA ASN A 62 10.88 3.87 10.24
C ASN A 62 9.69 4.72 10.69
N LYS A 63 8.45 4.31 10.35
CA LYS A 63 7.21 4.97 10.79
C LYS A 63 6.72 4.47 12.16
N GLY A 64 7.40 3.51 12.77
CA GLY A 64 7.04 2.96 14.08
C GLY A 64 5.93 1.90 14.05
N TYR A 65 5.61 1.34 12.88
CA TYR A 65 4.67 0.21 12.81
C TYR A 65 5.29 -1.07 13.38
N LEU A 66 4.42 -1.90 13.95
CA LEU A 66 4.75 -3.23 14.43
C LEU A 66 4.07 -4.28 13.56
N VAL A 67 4.82 -5.32 13.16
CA VAL A 67 4.23 -6.49 12.51
C VAL A 67 3.70 -7.41 13.59
N ILE A 68 2.38 -7.49 13.70
CA ILE A 68 1.71 -8.27 14.74
C ILE A 68 1.18 -9.56 14.11
N ARG A 69 1.65 -10.70 14.62
CA ARG A 69 1.06 -12.01 14.34
C ARG A 69 0.13 -12.38 15.49
N PRO A 70 -1.19 -12.52 15.27
CA PRO A 70 -2.08 -13.00 16.33
C PRO A 70 -1.70 -14.43 16.74
N GLY A 71 -1.90 -14.75 18.02
CA GLY A 71 -1.87 -16.15 18.48
C GLY A 71 -3.03 -16.95 17.88
N GLU A 72 -2.99 -18.28 18.00
CA GLU A 72 -4.15 -19.10 17.64
C GLU A 72 -5.36 -18.68 18.50
N PRO A 73 -6.57 -18.54 17.92
CA PRO A 73 -7.77 -18.38 18.72
C PRO A 73 -7.94 -19.65 19.56
N VAL A 74 -7.88 -19.51 20.88
CA VAL A 74 -8.32 -20.57 21.81
C VAL A 74 -9.84 -20.68 21.75
#